data_AF-A0AA47L5D5-F1
#
_entry.id   AF-A0AA47L5D5-F1
#
_cell.length_a   1.000
_cell.length_b   1.000
_cell.length_c   1.000
_cell.angle_alpha   90.00
_cell.angle_beta   90.00
_cell.angle_gamma   90.00
#
_symmetry.space_group_name_H-M   'P 1'
#
loop_
_entity.id
_entity.type
_entity.pdbx_description
1 polymer ?
#
loop_
_entity_poly.entity_id
_entity_poly.type
_entity_poly.pdbx_seq_one_letter_code
_entity_poly.pdbx_strand_id
1 'polypeptide(L)'
;MYRFGLFKPKFYVGLLNYVGVPSIIIYFVFMCVMPWFYGDWDYVHGVWLDWQTLNTGVLAFLSSITAFNISSVAVEKQRQRDFVASRALLPQKLDDLCQYLSESATSLQGAYYHSKNRSKMSEIKVPKLSDAHFETFQECIRHATPEVGDYLAKVLNMLQVHGARLESVCKKPQTNRRYYNTLFFGLAELKVSVDDLFPLARGEEDNISGKVDKESITRALHLLGIYYENTENLESYVNEQVGKISHNKAFKSDS
;
A
#
# COMPACT_ATOMS: atom_id res chain seq x y z
N MET A 1 -8.90 -10.05 -19.65
CA MET A 1 -8.90 -11.41 -19.08
C MET A 1 -9.27 -11.27 -17.61
N TYR A 2 -10.53 -11.51 -17.28
CA TYR A 2 -11.16 -11.02 -16.06
C TYR A 2 -10.84 -11.88 -14.84
N ARG A 3 -10.50 -11.17 -13.76
CA ARG A 3 -10.42 -11.52 -12.34
C ARG A 3 -11.33 -12.68 -11.91
N PHE A 4 -10.75 -13.83 -11.61
CA PHE A 4 -11.24 -14.65 -10.50
C PHE A 4 -10.55 -14.17 -9.22
N GLY A 5 -11.20 -13.22 -8.55
CA GLY A 5 -10.89 -12.88 -7.16
C GLY A 5 -11.42 -13.97 -6.21
N LEU A 6 -11.01 -15.22 -6.42
CA LEU A 6 -11.35 -16.34 -5.55
C LEU A 6 -10.39 -16.31 -4.36
N PHE A 7 -10.81 -15.56 -3.33
CA PHE A 7 -10.41 -15.59 -1.92
C PHE A 7 -8.90 -15.70 -1.56
N LYS A 8 -8.45 -14.86 -0.62
CA LYS A 8 -7.07 -14.86 -0.11
C LYS A 8 -6.64 -16.30 0.27
N PRO A 9 -5.41 -16.77 -0.03
CA PRO A 9 -4.93 -18.10 0.35
C PRO A 9 -5.17 -18.44 1.83
N LYS A 10 -5.10 -17.43 2.70
CA LYS A 10 -5.42 -17.52 4.13
C LYS A 10 -6.86 -17.99 4.42
N PHE A 11 -7.83 -17.63 3.57
CA PHE A 11 -9.22 -18.10 3.69
C PHE A 11 -9.34 -19.59 3.39
N TYR A 12 -8.67 -20.09 2.33
CA TYR A 12 -8.65 -21.51 2.02
C TYR A 12 -7.94 -22.31 3.11
N VAL A 13 -6.78 -21.85 3.59
CA VAL A 13 -6.11 -22.47 4.74
C VAL A 13 -7.04 -22.50 5.97
N GLY A 14 -7.71 -21.39 6.26
CA GLY A 14 -8.65 -21.29 7.38
C GLY A 14 -9.83 -22.25 7.26
N LEU A 15 -10.48 -22.29 6.10
CA LEU A 15 -11.62 -23.16 5.83
C LEU A 15 -11.22 -24.64 5.88
N LEU A 16 -10.07 -24.96 5.28
CA LEU A 16 -9.59 -26.34 5.17
C LEU A 16 -9.10 -26.85 6.53
N ASN A 17 -8.49 -26.01 7.36
CA ASN A 17 -8.21 -26.34 8.76
C ASN A 17 -9.50 -26.45 9.58
N TYR A 18 -10.48 -25.56 9.37
CA TYR A 18 -11.74 -25.54 10.13
C TYR A 18 -12.60 -26.78 9.88
N VAL A 19 -12.62 -27.30 8.65
CA VAL A 19 -13.35 -28.54 8.32
C VAL A 19 -12.46 -29.77 8.52
N GLY A 20 -11.21 -29.71 8.08
CA GLY A 20 -10.30 -30.85 8.09
C GLY A 20 -9.92 -31.30 9.48
N VAL A 21 -9.60 -30.39 10.40
CA VAL A 21 -9.17 -30.74 11.77
C VAL A 21 -10.27 -31.48 12.54
N PRO A 22 -11.54 -31.00 12.59
CA PRO A 22 -12.63 -31.77 13.20
C PRO A 22 -12.86 -33.12 12.54
N SER A 23 -12.78 -33.22 11.20
CA SER A 23 -12.92 -34.50 10.49
C SER A 23 -11.83 -35.50 10.87
N ILE A 24 -10.58 -35.04 11.03
CA ILE A 24 -9.46 -35.87 11.49
C ILE A 24 -9.66 -36.31 12.94
N ILE A 25 -10.15 -35.44 13.81
CA ILE A 25 -10.46 -35.78 15.21
C ILE A 25 -11.55 -36.85 15.27
N ILE A 26 -12.64 -36.68 14.52
CA ILE A 26 -13.71 -37.68 14.41
C ILE A 26 -13.13 -39.01 13.91
N TYR A 27 -12.37 -38.98 12.82
CA TYR A 27 -11.71 -40.17 12.29
C TYR A 27 -10.84 -40.88 13.35
N PHE A 28 -10.03 -40.12 14.11
CA PHE A 28 -9.17 -40.68 15.15
C PHE A 28 -9.98 -41.34 16.27
N VAL A 29 -11.09 -40.74 16.70
CA VAL A 29 -12.00 -41.34 17.69
C VAL A 29 -12.59 -42.65 17.16
N PHE A 30 -13.08 -42.67 15.92
CA PHE A 30 -13.72 -43.87 15.37
C PHE A 30 -12.75 -44.99 15.01
N MET A 31 -11.50 -44.68 14.64
CA MET A 31 -10.50 -45.69 14.27
C MET A 31 -9.62 -46.16 15.43
N CYS A 32 -9.27 -45.27 16.36
CA CYS A 32 -8.28 -45.57 17.40
C CYS A 32 -8.89 -45.70 18.80
N VAL A 33 -10.10 -45.16 19.04
CA VAL A 33 -10.71 -45.14 20.38
C VAL A 33 -11.90 -46.09 20.46
N MET A 34 -12.88 -45.95 19.56
CA MET A 34 -14.11 -46.77 19.58
C MET A 34 -13.87 -48.28 19.47
N PRO A 35 -13.01 -48.81 18.58
CA PRO A 35 -12.88 -50.25 18.39
C PRO A 35 -12.42 -50.99 19.66
N TRP A 36 -11.65 -50.33 20.52
CA TRP A 36 -11.18 -50.87 21.80
C TRP A 36 -12.28 -51.04 22.86
N PHE A 37 -13.41 -50.34 22.72
CA PHE A 37 -14.55 -50.51 23.62
C PHE A 37 -15.46 -51.67 23.22
N TYR A 38 -15.35 -52.19 21.99
CA TYR A 38 -16.27 -53.20 21.47
C TYR A 38 -15.64 -54.59 21.26
N GLY A 39 -14.32 -54.72 21.24
CA GLY A 39 -13.70 -56.04 21.02
C GLY A 39 -12.22 -56.13 21.35
N ASP A 40 -11.70 -57.34 21.17
CA ASP A 40 -10.28 -57.69 21.36
C ASP A 40 -9.41 -57.20 20.19
N TRP A 41 -8.10 -57.41 20.29
CA TRP A 41 -7.13 -57.00 19.28
C TRP A 41 -7.49 -57.41 17.83
N ASP A 42 -8.03 -58.61 17.65
CA ASP A 42 -8.43 -59.11 16.32
C ASP A 42 -9.56 -58.27 15.70
N TYR A 43 -10.48 -57.78 16.53
CA TYR A 43 -11.55 -56.87 16.08
C TYR A 43 -10.99 -55.52 15.67
N VAL A 44 -10.09 -54.93 16.48
CA VAL A 44 -9.43 -53.66 16.17
C VAL A 44 -8.65 -53.76 14.84
N HIS A 45 -7.90 -54.84 14.67
CA HIS A 45 -7.13 -55.09 13.45
C HIS A 45 -8.04 -55.29 12.22
N GLY A 46 -9.17 -55.99 12.38
CA GLY A 46 -10.18 -56.14 11.33
C GLY A 46 -10.74 -54.80 10.86
N VAL A 47 -11.12 -53.92 11.79
CA VAL A 47 -11.60 -52.56 11.46
C VAL A 47 -10.55 -51.77 10.67
N TRP A 48 -9.26 -51.88 11.03
CA TRP A 48 -8.20 -51.17 10.32
C TRP A 48 -7.97 -51.70 8.90
N LEU A 49 -8.08 -53.01 8.69
CA LEU A 49 -7.94 -53.63 7.38
C LEU A 49 -9.14 -53.30 6.47
N ASP A 50 -10.36 -53.40 6.99
CA ASP A 50 -11.57 -53.13 6.22
C ASP A 50 -11.65 -51.66 5.75
N TRP A 51 -11.08 -50.76 6.55
CA TRP A 51 -11.05 -49.33 6.25
C TRP A 51 -9.69 -48.82 5.75
N GLN A 52 -8.81 -49.71 5.27
CA GLN A 52 -7.46 -49.38 4.82
C GLN A 52 -7.42 -48.24 3.78
N THR A 53 -8.36 -48.23 2.82
CA THR A 53 -8.47 -47.17 1.81
C THR A 53 -8.82 -45.82 2.43
N LEU A 54 -9.70 -45.79 3.44
CA LEU A 54 -10.03 -44.57 4.18
C LEU A 54 -8.81 -44.07 4.97
N ASN A 55 -8.10 -44.97 5.64
CA ASN A 55 -6.88 -44.63 6.40
C ASN A 55 -5.82 -44.00 5.49
N THR A 56 -5.60 -44.61 4.31
CA THR A 56 -4.70 -44.08 3.28
C THR A 56 -5.15 -42.71 2.79
N GLY A 57 -6.46 -42.54 2.55
CA GLY A 57 -7.04 -41.26 2.15
C GLY A 57 -6.86 -40.15 3.18
N VAL A 58 -7.06 -40.44 4.47
CA VAL A 58 -6.86 -39.46 5.56
C VAL A 58 -5.39 -39.08 5.68
N LEU A 59 -4.45 -40.01 5.56
CA LEU A 59 -3.02 -39.72 5.56
C LEU A 59 -2.60 -38.88 4.35
N ALA A 60 -3.11 -39.20 3.16
CA ALA A 60 -2.87 -38.41 1.95
C ALA A 60 -3.42 -36.98 2.09
N PHE A 61 -4.61 -36.84 2.68
CA PHE A 61 -5.21 -35.54 2.96
C PHE A 61 -4.40 -34.75 4.00
N LEU A 62 -4.00 -35.36 5.11
CA LEU A 62 -3.10 -34.74 6.10
C LEU A 62 -1.79 -34.25 5.48
N SER A 63 -1.20 -35.06 4.60
CA SER A 63 0.02 -34.71 3.88
C SER A 63 -0.21 -33.50 2.97
N SER A 64 -1.31 -33.46 2.21
CA SER A 64 -1.61 -32.34 1.32
C SER A 64 -1.87 -31.03 2.08
N ILE A 65 -2.59 -31.09 3.22
CA ILE A 65 -2.76 -29.93 4.12
C ILE A 65 -1.42 -29.40 4.58
N THR A 66 -0.57 -30.30 5.07
CA THR A 66 0.74 -29.95 5.63
C THR A 66 1.62 -29.32 4.55
N ALA A 67 1.70 -29.95 3.38
CA ALA A 67 2.47 -29.45 2.25
C ALA A 67 1.97 -28.08 1.78
N PHE A 68 0.65 -27.88 1.70
CA PHE A 68 0.07 -26.60 1.30
C PHE A 68 0.35 -25.50 2.33
N ASN A 69 0.26 -25.80 3.63
CA ASN A 69 0.56 -24.85 4.69
C ASN A 69 2.04 -24.46 4.70
N ILE A 70 2.95 -25.43 4.56
CA ILE A 70 4.40 -25.17 4.45
C ILE A 70 4.69 -24.29 3.23
N SER A 71 4.12 -24.63 2.07
CA SER A 71 4.28 -23.85 0.84
C SER A 71 3.79 -22.41 1.00
N SER A 72 2.60 -22.23 1.59
CA SER A 72 2.02 -20.90 1.82
C SER A 72 2.89 -20.03 2.75
N VAL A 73 3.41 -20.62 3.82
CA VAL A 73 4.33 -19.93 4.76
C VAL A 73 5.66 -19.61 4.08
N ALA A 74 6.19 -20.52 3.26
CA ALA A 74 7.44 -20.29 2.53
C ALA A 74 7.31 -19.14 1.52
N VAL A 75 6.20 -19.07 0.76
CA VAL A 75 5.91 -17.97 -0.17
C VAL A 75 5.81 -16.64 0.57
N GLU A 76 5.10 -16.59 1.69
CA GLU A 76 4.97 -15.34 2.46
C GLU A 76 6.31 -14.88 3.05
N LYS A 77 7.13 -15.80 3.56
CA LYS A 77 8.47 -15.47 4.06
C LYS A 77 9.40 -15.00 2.94
N GLN A 78 9.29 -15.58 1.74
CA GLN A 78 10.02 -15.14 0.57
C GLN A 78 9.62 -13.71 0.18
N ARG A 79 8.31 -13.44 0.08
CA ARG A 79 7.77 -12.10 -0.18
C ARG A 79 8.29 -11.06 0.81
N GLN A 80 8.30 -11.38 2.10
CA GLN A 80 8.83 -10.49 3.15
C GLN A 80 10.33 -10.19 2.95
N ARG A 81 11.14 -11.20 2.63
CA ARG A 81 12.56 -10.99 2.33
C ARG A 81 12.77 -10.10 1.11
N ASP A 82 12.02 -10.37 0.05
CA ASP A 82 12.10 -9.61 -1.21
C ASP A 82 11.66 -8.15 -1.00
N PHE A 83 10.64 -7.92 -0.15
CA PHE A 83 10.23 -6.58 0.24
C PHE A 83 11.30 -5.83 1.06
N VAL A 84 11.94 -6.50 2.02
CA VAL A 84 13.03 -5.90 2.80
C VAL A 84 14.20 -5.53 1.87
N ALA A 85 14.53 -6.40 0.91
CA ALA A 85 15.58 -6.14 -0.07
C ALA A 85 15.23 -4.95 -0.99
N SER A 86 14.01 -4.91 -1.53
CA SER A 86 13.58 -3.82 -2.43
C SER A 86 13.48 -2.48 -1.71
N ARG A 87 13.08 -2.49 -0.44
CA ARG A 87 12.99 -1.31 0.41
C ARG A 87 14.34 -0.73 0.81
N ALA A 88 15.44 -1.47 0.71
CA ALA A 88 16.76 -1.03 1.18
C ALA A 88 17.22 0.31 0.58
N LEU A 89 16.79 0.62 -0.65
CA LEU A 89 17.11 1.89 -1.34
C LEU A 89 16.04 2.97 -1.15
N LEU A 90 14.89 2.62 -0.58
CA LEU A 90 13.75 3.53 -0.47
C LEU A 90 14.07 4.80 0.33
N PRO A 91 14.80 4.79 1.46
CA PRO A 91 15.12 6.01 2.19
C PRO A 91 15.86 7.05 1.35
N GLN A 92 16.85 6.61 0.56
CA GLN A 92 17.59 7.50 -0.35
C GLN A 92 16.68 8.06 -1.45
N LYS A 93 15.80 7.23 -2.02
CA LYS A 93 14.84 7.67 -3.04
C LYS A 93 13.79 8.64 -2.50
N LEU A 94 13.39 8.50 -1.25
CA LEU A 94 12.48 9.44 -0.60
C LEU A 94 13.17 10.80 -0.35
N ASP A 95 14.47 10.80 -0.04
CA ASP A 95 15.25 12.03 0.11
C ASP A 95 15.40 12.76 -1.25
N ASP A 96 15.77 12.03 -2.31
CA ASP A 96 15.80 12.54 -3.69
C ASP A 96 14.43 13.13 -4.10
N LEU A 97 13.33 12.47 -3.70
CA LEU A 97 11.97 12.97 -3.91
C LEU A 97 11.70 14.25 -3.13
N CYS A 98 12.14 14.36 -1.87
CA CYS A 98 11.99 15.58 -1.09
C CYS A 98 12.70 16.77 -1.74
N GLN A 99 13.90 16.54 -2.30
CA GLN A 99 14.60 17.55 -3.09
C GLN A 99 13.79 17.93 -4.34
N TYR A 100 13.31 16.95 -5.10
CA TYR A 100 12.47 17.19 -6.28
C TYR A 100 11.20 18.00 -5.96
N LEU A 101 10.53 17.73 -4.84
CA LEU A 101 9.35 18.47 -4.41
C LEU A 101 9.69 19.91 -4.02
N SER A 102 10.84 20.13 -3.38
CA SER A 102 11.33 21.47 -3.02
C SER A 102 11.69 22.31 -4.27
N GLU A 103 12.35 21.69 -5.25
CA GLU A 103 12.61 22.31 -6.54
C GLU A 103 11.29 22.59 -7.29
N SER A 104 10.33 21.66 -7.22
CA SER A 104 9.00 21.83 -7.82
C SER A 104 8.23 22.99 -7.22
N ALA A 105 8.32 23.18 -5.89
CA ALA A 105 7.70 24.30 -5.21
C ALA A 105 8.25 25.63 -5.72
N THR A 106 9.58 25.71 -5.85
CA THR A 106 10.28 26.90 -6.37
C THR A 106 9.81 27.24 -7.79
N SER A 107 9.76 26.25 -8.68
CA SER A 107 9.29 26.45 -10.06
C SER A 107 7.82 26.86 -10.13
N LEU A 108 6.97 26.25 -9.30
CA LEU A 108 5.54 26.56 -9.23
C LEU A 108 5.28 27.98 -8.69
N GLN A 109 6.03 28.40 -7.67
CA GLN A 109 5.98 29.76 -7.14
C GLN A 109 6.43 30.79 -8.18
N GLY A 110 7.49 30.49 -8.94
CA GLY A 110 7.93 31.31 -10.07
C GLY A 110 6.82 31.47 -11.11
N ALA A 111 6.18 30.36 -11.52
CA ALA A 111 5.09 30.40 -12.49
C ALA A 111 3.87 31.19 -11.98
N TYR A 112 3.53 31.04 -10.70
CA TYR A 112 2.48 31.82 -10.05
C TYR A 112 2.79 33.31 -10.03
N TYR A 113 4.02 33.68 -9.67
CA TYR A 113 4.48 35.07 -9.65
C TYR A 113 4.40 35.72 -11.04
N HIS A 114 4.86 35.01 -12.08
CA HIS A 114 4.75 35.48 -13.47
C HIS A 114 3.31 35.65 -13.92
N SER A 115 2.43 34.68 -13.60
CA SER A 115 1.00 34.77 -13.88
C SER A 115 0.35 35.99 -13.23
N LYS A 116 0.70 36.27 -11.96
CA LYS A 116 0.16 37.39 -11.20
C LYS A 116 0.62 38.75 -11.75
N ASN A 117 1.91 38.88 -12.09
CA ASN A 117 2.51 40.16 -12.48
C ASN A 117 2.55 40.42 -13.99
N ARG A 118 2.08 39.46 -14.82
CA ARG A 118 2.11 39.54 -16.29
C ARG A 118 3.49 39.88 -16.85
N SER A 119 4.57 39.48 -16.18
CA SER A 119 5.94 39.72 -16.62
C SER A 119 6.34 38.73 -17.71
N LYS A 120 7.30 39.12 -18.57
CA LYS A 120 7.90 38.19 -19.53
C LYS A 120 8.51 37.02 -18.76
N MET A 121 8.10 35.81 -19.11
CA MET A 121 8.56 34.60 -18.45
C MET A 121 10.04 34.39 -18.76
N SER A 122 10.88 34.45 -17.73
CA SER A 122 12.21 33.84 -17.79
C SER A 122 12.05 32.33 -17.80
N GLU A 123 12.98 31.61 -18.41
CA GLU A 123 12.93 30.14 -18.52
C GLU A 123 12.84 29.50 -17.12
N ILE A 124 11.65 29.04 -16.74
CA ILE A 124 11.43 28.37 -15.46
C ILE A 124 11.97 26.96 -15.60
N LYS A 125 13.02 26.64 -14.85
CA LYS A 125 13.58 25.29 -14.81
C LYS A 125 12.53 24.33 -14.26
N VAL A 126 12.17 23.32 -15.04
CA VAL A 126 11.30 22.22 -14.57
C VAL A 126 12.19 21.12 -13.99
N PRO A 127 12.08 20.80 -12.70
CA PRO A 127 12.82 19.68 -12.13
C PRO A 127 12.37 18.39 -12.81
N LYS A 128 13.32 17.48 -13.02
CA LYS A 128 13.07 16.18 -13.64
C LYS A 128 13.42 15.10 -12.65
N LEU A 129 12.50 14.15 -12.49
CA LEU A 129 12.77 12.94 -11.75
C LEU A 129 13.32 11.87 -12.70
N SER A 130 14.36 11.17 -12.28
CA SER A 130 14.94 10.05 -13.04
C SER A 130 14.04 8.82 -12.99
N ASP A 131 14.01 8.05 -14.08
CA ASP A 131 13.27 6.79 -14.22
C ASP A 131 13.60 5.76 -13.11
N ALA A 132 14.83 5.79 -12.59
CA ALA A 132 15.28 4.90 -11.51
C ALA A 132 14.45 5.00 -10.21
N HIS A 133 13.78 6.14 -9.97
CA HIS A 133 12.86 6.29 -8.82
C HIS A 133 11.61 5.44 -9.01
N PHE A 134 11.07 5.42 -10.23
CA PHE A 134 9.88 4.64 -10.55
C PHE A 134 10.15 3.15 -10.45
N GLU A 135 11.33 2.70 -10.87
CA GLU A 135 11.76 1.30 -10.73
C GLU A 135 11.82 0.86 -9.27
N THR A 136 12.39 1.69 -8.38
CA THR A 136 12.48 1.37 -6.95
C THR A 136 11.09 1.25 -6.31
N PHE A 137 10.17 2.17 -6.65
CA PHE A 137 8.79 2.11 -6.16
C PHE A 137 8.04 0.89 -6.72
N GLN A 138 8.22 0.57 -8.01
CA GLN A 138 7.61 -0.62 -8.63
C GLN A 138 8.06 -1.91 -7.95
N GLU A 139 9.36 -2.03 -7.65
CA GLU A 139 9.90 -3.21 -6.98
C GLU A 139 9.43 -3.31 -5.51
N CYS A 140 9.26 -2.18 -4.81
CA CYS A 140 8.62 -2.16 -3.50
C CYS A 140 7.15 -2.60 -3.59
N ILE A 141 6.38 -2.06 -4.54
CA ILE A 141 4.96 -2.40 -4.74
C ILE A 141 4.79 -3.89 -5.04
N ARG A 142 5.68 -4.49 -5.84
CA ARG A 142 5.63 -5.90 -6.24
C ARG A 142 5.64 -6.86 -5.05
N HIS A 143 6.39 -6.53 -4.01
CA HIS A 143 6.57 -7.38 -2.83
C HIS A 143 5.84 -6.88 -1.59
N ALA A 144 5.22 -5.70 -1.64
CA ALA A 144 4.50 -5.12 -0.52
C ALA A 144 3.26 -5.95 -0.10
N THR A 145 2.79 -5.74 1.13
CA THR A 145 1.42 -6.15 1.48
C THR A 145 0.43 -5.35 0.62
N PRO A 146 -0.80 -5.85 0.40
CA PRO A 146 -1.80 -5.12 -0.39
C PRO A 146 -1.99 -3.67 0.09
N GLU A 147 -2.04 -3.46 1.40
CA GLU A 147 -2.27 -2.15 2.01
C GLU A 147 -1.10 -1.18 1.73
N VAL A 148 0.14 -1.66 1.89
CA VAL A 148 1.35 -0.86 1.60
C VAL A 148 1.52 -0.63 0.10
N GLY A 149 1.25 -1.66 -0.71
CA GLY A 149 1.34 -1.60 -2.17
C GLY A 149 0.37 -0.58 -2.76
N ASP A 150 -0.89 -0.57 -2.27
CA ASP A 150 -1.90 0.41 -2.69
C ASP A 150 -1.48 1.85 -2.33
N TYR A 151 -0.87 2.05 -1.16
CA TYR A 151 -0.38 3.37 -0.75
C TYR A 151 0.81 3.83 -1.59
N LEU A 152 1.81 2.96 -1.82
CA LEU A 152 2.95 3.25 -2.69
C LEU A 152 2.48 3.57 -4.13
N ALA A 153 1.50 2.83 -4.64
CA ALA A 153 0.91 3.09 -5.94
C ALA A 153 0.16 4.44 -5.99
N LYS A 154 -0.53 4.82 -4.90
CA LYS A 154 -1.15 6.15 -4.77
C LYS A 154 -0.08 7.25 -4.86
N VAL A 155 1.01 7.14 -4.10
CA VAL A 155 2.10 8.13 -4.12
C VAL A 155 2.72 8.23 -5.52
N LEU A 156 2.95 7.10 -6.17
CA LEU A 156 3.48 7.04 -7.54
C LEU A 156 2.55 7.73 -8.54
N ASN A 157 1.25 7.54 -8.41
CA ASN A 157 0.25 8.21 -9.25
C ASN A 157 0.27 9.73 -9.02
N MET A 158 0.25 10.17 -7.75
CA MET A 158 0.30 11.59 -7.39
C MET A 158 1.55 12.26 -7.94
N LEU A 159 2.70 11.60 -7.89
CA LEU A 159 3.97 12.07 -8.41
C LEU A 159 3.94 12.30 -9.93
N GLN A 160 3.39 11.33 -10.69
CA GLN A 160 3.23 11.45 -12.14
C GLN A 160 2.28 12.59 -12.52
N VAL A 161 1.14 12.68 -11.83
CA VAL A 161 0.15 13.74 -12.04
C VAL A 161 0.74 15.12 -11.73
N HIS A 162 1.49 15.24 -10.63
CA HIS A 162 2.19 16.47 -10.25
C HIS A 162 3.23 16.87 -11.32
N GLY A 163 4.10 15.95 -11.73
CA GLY A 163 5.12 16.21 -12.76
C GLY A 163 4.51 16.72 -14.08
N ALA A 164 3.46 16.06 -14.58
CA ALA A 164 2.77 16.48 -15.80
C ALA A 164 2.12 17.88 -15.68
N ARG A 165 1.52 18.18 -14.52
CA ARG A 165 0.90 19.49 -14.25
C ARG A 165 1.94 20.59 -14.09
N LEU A 166 3.05 20.31 -13.42
CA LEU A 166 4.15 21.25 -13.24
C LEU A 166 4.77 21.62 -14.59
N GLU A 167 5.07 20.63 -15.43
CA GLU A 167 5.60 20.85 -16.77
C GLU A 167 4.64 21.70 -17.62
N SER A 168 3.34 21.42 -17.57
CA SER A 168 2.32 22.20 -18.26
C SER A 168 2.30 23.67 -17.83
N VAL A 169 2.34 23.93 -16.52
CA VAL A 169 2.30 25.30 -15.97
C VAL A 169 3.58 26.08 -16.23
N CYS A 170 4.74 25.44 -16.13
CA CYS A 170 6.01 26.10 -16.39
C CYS A 170 6.20 26.44 -17.86
N LYS A 171 5.66 25.62 -18.79
CA LYS A 171 5.66 25.94 -20.23
C LYS A 171 4.63 27.00 -20.61
N LYS A 172 3.45 26.95 -20.01
CA LYS A 172 2.35 27.87 -20.29
C LYS A 172 1.64 28.24 -19.00
N PRO A 173 2.08 29.33 -18.33
CA PRO A 173 1.46 29.81 -17.11
C PRO A 173 -0.03 30.06 -17.33
N GLN A 174 -0.84 29.51 -16.44
CA GLN A 174 -2.28 29.73 -16.45
C GLN A 174 -2.59 31.07 -15.79
N THR A 175 -3.71 31.71 -16.14
CA THR A 175 -4.21 32.91 -15.45
C THR A 175 -5.16 32.56 -14.30
N ASN A 176 -5.66 31.32 -14.26
CA ASN A 176 -6.61 30.88 -13.25
C ASN A 176 -5.91 30.64 -11.89
N ARG A 177 -6.14 31.54 -10.94
CA ARG A 177 -5.59 31.46 -9.57
C ARG A 177 -6.01 30.20 -8.82
N ARG A 178 -7.26 29.76 -8.99
CA ARG A 178 -7.77 28.54 -8.32
C ARG A 178 -7.00 27.30 -8.76
N TYR A 179 -6.50 27.29 -10.01
CA TYR A 179 -5.69 26.19 -10.50
C TYR A 179 -4.35 26.10 -9.76
N TYR A 180 -3.67 27.22 -9.50
CA TYR A 180 -2.44 27.20 -8.68
C TYR A 180 -2.71 26.73 -7.25
N ASN A 181 -3.83 27.10 -6.65
CA ASN A 181 -4.19 26.60 -5.31
C ASN A 181 -4.37 25.06 -5.32
N THR A 182 -4.95 24.50 -6.39
CA THR A 182 -4.99 23.04 -6.59
C THR A 182 -3.60 22.42 -6.68
N LEU A 183 -2.65 23.09 -7.35
CA LEU A 183 -1.28 22.59 -7.50
C LEU A 183 -0.49 22.69 -6.20
N PHE A 184 -0.58 23.80 -5.47
CA PHE A 184 0.04 23.96 -4.16
C PHE A 184 -0.51 22.95 -3.16
N PHE A 185 -1.84 22.76 -3.13
CA PHE A 185 -2.46 21.74 -2.29
C PHE A 185 -2.01 20.33 -2.67
N GLY A 186 -2.01 19.99 -3.97
CA GLY A 186 -1.57 18.66 -4.43
C GLY A 186 -0.09 18.39 -4.15
N LEU A 187 0.76 19.41 -4.26
CA LEU A 187 2.18 19.32 -3.91
C LEU A 187 2.36 19.09 -2.40
N ALA A 188 1.59 19.79 -1.56
CA ALA A 188 1.61 19.57 -0.11
C ALA A 188 1.09 18.18 0.27
N GLU A 189 0.00 17.70 -0.35
CA GLU A 189 -0.51 16.34 -0.14
C GLU A 189 0.52 15.29 -0.53
N LEU A 190 1.22 15.50 -1.65
CA LEU A 190 2.31 14.61 -2.09
C LEU A 190 3.47 14.64 -1.09
N LYS A 191 3.86 15.81 -0.58
CA LYS A 191 4.92 15.93 0.44
C LYS A 191 4.56 15.18 1.72
N VAL A 192 3.34 15.36 2.24
CA VAL A 192 2.84 14.57 3.38
C VAL A 192 2.90 13.07 3.08
N SER A 193 2.44 12.66 1.90
CA SER A 193 2.40 11.24 1.55
C SER A 193 3.79 10.62 1.35
N VAL A 194 4.77 11.41 0.91
CA VAL A 194 6.19 10.98 0.85
C VAL A 194 6.77 10.91 2.26
N ASP A 195 6.44 11.85 3.13
CA ASP A 195 6.94 11.88 4.51
C ASP A 195 6.44 10.69 5.34
N ASP A 196 5.17 10.30 5.13
CA ASP A 196 4.55 9.12 5.71
C ASP A 196 5.26 7.80 5.33
N LEU A 197 6.04 7.78 4.24
CA LEU A 197 6.77 6.57 3.82
C LEU A 197 8.10 6.37 4.53
N PHE A 198 8.65 7.38 5.23
CA PHE A 198 9.95 7.24 5.90
C PHE A 198 9.98 6.18 7.01
N PRO A 199 9.01 6.12 7.95
CA PRO A 199 8.99 5.07 8.97
C PRO A 199 8.97 3.67 8.35
N LEU A 200 8.15 3.49 7.30
CA LEU A 200 8.13 2.26 6.52
C LEU A 200 9.49 1.97 5.89
N ALA A 201 10.08 2.94 5.18
CA ALA A 201 11.34 2.79 4.46
C ALA A 201 12.51 2.41 5.38
N ARG A 202 12.52 2.92 6.62
CA ARG A 202 13.53 2.61 7.64
C ARG A 202 13.28 1.30 8.38
N GLY A 203 12.11 0.68 8.18
CA GLY A 203 11.70 -0.52 8.90
C GLY A 203 11.34 -0.25 10.36
N GLU A 204 10.95 0.97 10.69
CA GLU A 204 10.44 1.36 12.02
C GLU A 204 8.98 0.93 12.19
N GLU A 205 8.18 1.03 11.13
CA GLU A 205 6.77 0.64 11.09
C GLU A 205 6.47 -0.24 9.87
N ASP A 206 5.56 -1.21 10.03
CA ASP A 206 5.09 -2.08 8.94
C ASP A 206 3.79 -1.56 8.29
N ASN A 207 3.16 -0.55 8.90
CA ASN A 207 1.92 0.06 8.43
C ASN A 207 2.14 1.53 8.09
N ILE A 208 1.22 2.10 7.32
CA ILE A 208 1.26 3.51 6.92
C ILE A 208 0.05 4.22 7.51
N SER A 209 0.28 5.35 8.19
CA SER A 209 -0.79 6.14 8.80
C SER A 209 -1.77 6.69 7.76
N GLY A 210 -1.25 7.28 6.67
CA GLY A 210 -2.06 7.86 5.59
C GLY A 210 -3.00 8.98 6.08
N LYS A 211 -2.63 9.63 7.19
CA LYS A 211 -3.45 10.66 7.82
C LYS A 211 -3.05 12.02 7.25
N VAL A 212 -3.81 12.46 6.25
CA VAL A 212 -3.76 13.85 5.76
C VAL A 212 -4.75 14.69 6.56
N ASP A 213 -4.23 15.54 7.46
CA ASP A 213 -5.01 16.56 8.16
C ASP A 213 -4.50 17.98 7.85
N LYS A 214 -5.25 18.99 8.31
CA LYS A 214 -4.93 20.40 8.03
C LYS A 214 -3.53 20.76 8.52
N GLU A 215 -3.16 20.30 9.72
CA GLU A 215 -1.87 20.63 10.31
C GLU A 215 -0.72 20.06 9.48
N SER A 216 -0.85 18.80 9.05
CA SER A 216 0.12 18.14 8.17
C SER A 216 0.28 18.88 6.84
N ILE A 217 -0.83 19.32 6.23
CA ILE A 217 -0.79 20.10 4.98
C ILE A 217 -0.14 21.47 5.19
N THR A 218 -0.50 22.21 6.24
CA THR A 218 0.10 23.51 6.54
C THR A 218 1.59 23.37 6.80
N ARG A 219 2.01 22.35 7.56
CA ARG A 219 3.42 22.05 7.79
C ARG A 219 4.16 21.74 6.50
N ALA A 220 3.58 20.91 5.63
CA ALA A 220 4.17 20.58 4.34
C ALA A 220 4.33 21.81 3.43
N LEU A 221 3.32 22.70 3.38
CA LEU A 221 3.42 23.96 2.64
C LEU A 221 4.56 24.83 3.17
N HIS A 222 4.71 24.97 4.48
CA HIS A 222 5.78 25.75 5.09
C HIS A 222 7.17 25.16 4.79
N LEU A 223 7.32 23.83 4.86
CA LEU A 223 8.57 23.15 4.51
C LEU A 223 8.96 23.35 3.03
N LEU A 224 7.96 23.51 2.17
CA LEU A 224 8.14 23.82 0.75
C LEU A 224 8.30 25.33 0.48
N GLY A 225 8.34 26.17 1.52
CA GLY A 225 8.46 27.62 1.40
C GLY A 225 7.20 28.32 0.87
N ILE A 226 6.04 27.65 0.89
CA ILE A 226 4.75 28.19 0.45
C ILE A 226 3.96 28.69 1.66
N TYR A 227 3.72 30.00 1.69
CA TYR A 227 3.04 30.69 2.78
C TYR A 227 1.68 31.23 2.33
N TYR A 228 0.69 31.19 3.23
CA TYR A 228 -0.67 31.66 2.94
C TYR A 228 -0.71 33.16 2.65
N GLU A 229 0.14 33.93 3.32
CA GLU A 229 0.26 35.38 3.18
C GLU A 229 0.70 35.77 1.76
N ASN A 230 1.49 34.91 1.13
CA ASN A 230 2.03 35.16 -0.21
C ASN A 230 1.14 34.60 -1.33
N THR A 231 0.12 33.80 -0.99
CA THR A 231 -0.69 33.07 -1.96
C THR A 231 -2.18 33.32 -1.74
N GLU A 232 -2.78 34.07 -2.67
CA GLU A 232 -4.17 34.50 -2.53
C GLU A 232 -5.15 33.33 -2.43
N ASN A 233 -6.02 33.37 -1.41
CA ASN A 233 -7.07 32.39 -1.13
C ASN A 233 -6.58 30.94 -0.92
N LEU A 234 -5.28 30.71 -0.68
CA LEU A 234 -4.76 29.36 -0.47
C LEU A 234 -5.28 28.75 0.84
N GLU A 235 -5.30 29.51 1.94
CA GLU A 235 -5.78 29.01 3.23
C GLU A 235 -7.24 28.56 3.16
N SER A 236 -8.11 29.41 2.58
CA SER A 236 -9.53 29.09 2.38
C SER A 236 -9.71 27.83 1.52
N TYR A 237 -8.92 27.70 0.44
CA TYR A 237 -8.93 26.52 -0.41
C TYR A 237 -8.49 25.25 0.35
N VAL A 238 -7.42 25.32 1.15
CA VAL A 238 -6.93 24.20 1.98
C VAL A 238 -8.03 23.76 2.95
N ASN A 239 -8.68 24.70 3.63
CA ASN A 239 -9.77 24.41 4.56
C ASN A 239 -10.94 23.68 3.85
N GLU A 240 -11.32 24.14 2.65
CA GLU A 240 -12.36 23.50 1.84
C GLU A 240 -11.99 22.04 1.48
N GLN A 241 -10.76 21.79 1.03
CA GLN A 241 -10.34 20.45 0.61
C GLN A 241 -10.19 19.47 1.78
N VAL A 242 -9.60 19.91 2.89
CA VAL A 242 -9.44 19.06 4.08
C VAL A 242 -10.82 18.69 4.68
N GLY A 243 -11.78 19.63 4.66
CA GLY A 243 -13.16 19.35 5.05
C GLY A 243 -13.81 18.25 4.20
N LYS A 244 -13.61 18.26 2.89
CA LYS A 244 -14.09 17.22 1.97
C LYS A 244 -13.46 15.85 2.23
N ILE A 245 -12.16 15.82 2.49
CA ILE A 245 -11.43 14.58 2.81
C ILE A 245 -11.97 13.96 4.11
N SER A 246 -12.21 14.80 5.12
CA SER A 246 -12.72 14.35 6.43
C SER A 246 -14.14 13.78 6.33
N HIS A 247 -15.02 14.45 5.57
CA HIS A 247 -16.38 13.96 5.33
C HIS A 247 -16.42 12.61 4.59
N ASN A 248 -15.56 12.41 3.58
CA ASN A 248 -15.51 11.16 2.82
C ASN A 248 -14.96 9.99 3.64
N LYS A 249 -14.10 10.24 4.65
CA LYS A 249 -13.62 9.19 5.56
C LYS A 249 -14.73 8.74 6.53
N ALA A 250 -15.53 9.66 7.07
CA ALA A 250 -16.65 9.33 7.96
C ALA A 250 -17.72 8.47 7.26
N PHE A 251 -18.02 8.75 5.99
CA PHE A 251 -18.98 7.94 5.23
C PHE A 251 -18.53 6.50 4.93
N LYS A 252 -17.22 6.22 4.97
CA LYS A 252 -16.66 4.88 4.71
C LYS A 252 -16.48 4.03 5.97
N SER A 253 -16.51 4.61 7.16
CA SER A 253 -16.44 3.85 8.42
C SER A 253 -17.80 3.30 8.87
N ASP A 254 -18.88 3.87 8.35
CA ASP A 254 -20.27 3.56 8.75
C ASP A 254 -20.97 2.59 7.78
N SER A 255 -20.21 2.00 6.85
CA SER A 255 -20.67 1.05 5.81
C SER A 255 -19.85 -0.22 5.81
#